data_AF-K9WHX5-F1
#
_entry.id   AF-K9WHX5-F1
#
_cell.length_a   1.000
_cell.length_b   1.000
_cell.length_c   1.000
_cell.angle_alpha   90.00
_cell.angle_beta   90.00
_cell.angle_gamma   90.00
#
_symmetry.space_group_name_H-M   'P 1'
#
loop_
_entity.id
_entity.type
_entity.pdbx_description
1 polymer ?
#
loop_
_entity_poly.entity_id
_entity_poly.type
_entity_poly.pdbx_seq_one_letter_code
_entity_poly.pdbx_strand_id
1 'polypeptide(L)'
;MYAESVEENREFHQKTMSLLLIDLDGTLREPLSGQQHFQHPKDQRIIEGTDIAIRAYKDDWIIVGITNQGGVAAGHKSMQDCIKEQQYTLELFPELREIYFCPDFEGKKCFRVTRHNVHNHSQTKWSGQYRKPRSGMLQLAMVRHKHTPTNSLYVGDRPEDEKAAQRAYVPFQWAWDWTYATSKGDRSQPHRSTITQI
;
A
#
# COMPACT_ATOMS: atom_id res chain seq x y z
N MET A 1 -0.55 -59.36 20.26
CA MET A 1 -1.47 -58.39 19.60
C MET A 1 -0.89 -57.01 19.85
N TYR A 2 -0.09 -56.52 18.90
CA TYR A 2 0.43 -55.16 18.93
C TYR A 2 -0.57 -54.29 18.17
N ALA A 3 -1.17 -53.31 18.83
CA ALA A 3 -1.95 -52.27 18.17
C ALA A 3 -1.02 -51.08 17.91
N GLU A 4 -0.72 -50.87 16.64
CA GLU A 4 0.08 -49.76 16.13
C GLU A 4 -0.67 -48.43 16.36
N SER A 5 0.03 -47.47 16.97
CA SER A 5 -0.41 -46.08 17.10
C SER A 5 -0.25 -45.37 15.76
N VAL A 6 -1.36 -44.94 15.18
CA VAL A 6 -1.38 -44.12 13.96
C VAL A 6 -1.08 -42.67 14.39
N GLU A 7 0.15 -42.20 14.18
CA GLU A 7 0.48 -40.78 14.27
C GLU A 7 -0.10 -40.05 13.05
N GLU A 8 -1.16 -39.27 13.27
CA GLU A 8 -1.72 -38.35 12.27
C GLU A 8 -0.71 -37.25 11.94
N ASN A 9 -0.10 -37.34 10.76
CA ASN A 9 0.62 -36.24 10.13
C ASN A 9 -0.36 -35.09 9.81
N ARG A 10 -0.50 -34.13 10.74
CA ARG A 10 -1.13 -32.84 10.43
C ARG A 10 -0.12 -31.94 9.73
N GLU A 11 -0.19 -31.87 8.41
CA GLU A 11 0.47 -30.80 7.64
C GLU A 11 -0.10 -29.44 8.10
N PHE A 12 0.64 -28.75 8.95
CA PHE A 12 0.41 -27.34 9.25
C PHE A 12 0.64 -26.53 7.97
N HIS A 13 -0.43 -26.35 7.18
CA HIS A 13 -0.44 -25.38 6.09
C HIS A 13 -0.34 -23.99 6.72
N GLN A 14 0.88 -23.46 6.78
CA GLN A 14 1.13 -22.11 7.25
C GLN A 14 0.47 -21.14 6.27
N LYS A 15 -0.71 -20.62 6.64
CA LYS A 15 -1.45 -19.63 5.85
C LYS A 15 -0.50 -18.49 5.50
N THR A 16 -0.23 -18.32 4.21
CA THR A 16 0.62 -17.21 3.75
C THR A 16 -0.15 -15.91 3.94
N MET A 17 0.48 -14.94 4.62
CA MET A 17 -0.10 -13.61 4.80
C MET A 17 -0.37 -12.97 3.43
N SER A 18 -1.48 -12.25 3.28
CA SER A 18 -1.79 -11.49 2.07
C SER A 18 -1.09 -10.11 2.08
N LEU A 19 -1.04 -9.41 0.94
CA LEU A 19 -0.42 -8.09 0.82
C LEU A 19 -1.46 -7.00 0.59
N LEU A 20 -1.50 -6.03 1.50
CA LEU A 20 -2.35 -4.85 1.39
C LEU A 20 -1.47 -3.68 0.96
N LEU A 21 -1.69 -3.23 -0.27
CA LEU A 21 -1.15 -2.02 -0.83
C LEU A 21 -2.15 -0.91 -0.51
N ILE A 22 -1.70 0.26 -0.05
CA ILE A 22 -2.60 1.38 0.27
C ILE A 22 -2.02 2.68 -0.26
N ASP A 23 -2.82 3.49 -0.94
CA ASP A 23 -2.49 4.90 -1.14
C ASP A 23 -2.44 5.66 0.20
N LEU A 24 -1.83 6.84 0.22
CA LEU A 24 -1.67 7.62 1.45
C LEU A 24 -2.49 8.92 1.43
N ASP A 25 -2.29 9.78 0.42
CA ASP A 25 -2.80 11.16 0.42
C ASP A 25 -4.23 11.23 -0.11
N GLY A 26 -5.21 11.35 0.79
CA GLY A 26 -6.63 11.21 0.49
C GLY A 26 -7.19 9.83 0.85
N THR A 27 -6.31 8.86 1.15
CA THR A 27 -6.71 7.49 1.53
C THR A 27 -6.49 7.20 3.02
N LEU A 28 -5.31 7.48 3.59
CA LEU A 28 -5.03 7.30 5.03
C LEU A 28 -4.91 8.64 5.75
N ARG A 29 -4.39 9.64 5.06
CA ARG A 29 -4.04 10.94 5.64
C ARG A 29 -4.42 12.09 4.74
N GLU A 30 -4.57 13.24 5.35
CA GLU A 30 -4.79 14.52 4.69
C GLU A 30 -4.02 15.63 5.41
N PRO A 31 -3.84 16.81 4.79
CA PRO A 31 -3.17 17.94 5.42
C PRO A 31 -3.89 18.39 6.71
N LEU A 32 -3.18 18.40 7.84
CA LEU A 32 -3.70 18.87 9.13
C LEU A 32 -4.04 20.37 9.08
N SER A 33 -3.26 21.14 8.32
CA SER A 33 -3.40 22.58 8.11
C SER A 33 -4.67 22.97 7.32
N GLY A 34 -5.38 22.02 6.71
CA GLY A 34 -6.49 22.27 5.81
C GLY A 34 -6.08 22.86 4.44
N GLN A 35 -4.77 22.95 4.18
CA GLN A 35 -4.25 23.36 2.87
C GLN A 35 -4.38 22.23 1.86
N GLN A 36 -4.25 22.55 0.56
CA GLN A 36 -4.28 21.54 -0.50
C GLN A 36 -3.11 20.55 -0.42
N HIS A 37 -1.98 20.97 0.16
CA HIS A 37 -0.75 20.18 0.24
C HIS A 37 -0.16 20.24 1.66
N PHE A 38 0.56 19.19 2.04
CA PHE A 38 1.33 19.14 3.29
C PHE A 38 2.37 20.27 3.33
N GLN A 39 2.29 21.12 4.35
CA GLN A 39 3.18 22.28 4.52
C GLN A 39 4.52 21.90 5.16
N HIS A 40 4.55 20.84 5.95
CA HIS A 40 5.75 20.29 6.58
C HIS A 40 5.55 18.79 6.89
N PRO A 41 6.61 18.01 7.18
CA PRO A 41 6.50 16.56 7.38
C PRO A 41 5.41 16.10 8.38
N LYS A 42 5.18 16.86 9.45
CA LYS A 42 4.17 16.55 10.48
C LYS A 42 2.77 17.09 10.20
N ASP A 43 2.52 17.68 9.02
CA ASP A 43 1.24 18.31 8.66
C ASP A 43 0.19 17.26 8.27
N GLN A 44 0.04 16.19 9.04
CA GLN A 44 -0.76 15.03 8.69
C GLN A 44 -1.84 14.81 9.73
N ARG A 45 -3.08 14.74 9.26
CA ARG A 45 -4.23 14.25 10.03
C ARG A 45 -4.63 12.89 9.48
N ILE A 46 -4.89 11.93 10.38
CA ILE A 46 -5.48 10.64 10.03
C ILE A 46 -6.91 10.89 9.55
N ILE A 47 -7.27 10.36 8.37
CA ILE A 47 -8.65 10.40 7.88
C ILE A 47 -9.49 9.48 8.75
N GLU A 48 -10.66 9.97 9.19
CA GLU A 48 -11.53 9.27 10.13
C GLU A 48 -11.87 7.83 9.66
N GLY A 49 -11.75 6.87 10.57
CA GLY A 49 -12.06 5.45 10.33
C GLY A 49 -10.95 4.66 9.63
N THR A 50 -9.94 5.31 9.04
CA THR A 50 -8.85 4.61 8.34
C THR A 50 -7.90 3.88 9.29
N ASP A 51 -7.74 4.37 10.51
CA ASP A 51 -6.96 3.72 11.56
C ASP A 51 -7.63 2.41 12.03
N ILE A 52 -8.96 2.38 12.09
CA ILE A 52 -9.73 1.16 12.37
C ILE A 52 -9.62 0.20 11.19
N ALA A 53 -9.80 0.72 9.97
CA ALA A 53 -9.77 -0.07 8.75
C ALA A 53 -8.42 -0.76 8.55
N ILE A 54 -7.30 -0.06 8.69
CA ILE A 54 -5.96 -0.65 8.54
C ILE A 54 -5.66 -1.66 9.65
N ARG A 55 -6.07 -1.38 10.89
CA ARG A 55 -5.86 -2.25 12.05
C ARG A 55 -6.59 -3.60 11.91
N ALA A 56 -7.70 -3.62 11.19
CA ALA A 56 -8.41 -4.87 10.88
C ALA A 56 -7.54 -5.86 10.07
N TYR A 57 -6.48 -5.43 9.40
CA TYR A 57 -5.64 -6.30 8.57
C TYR A 57 -4.33 -6.73 9.24
N LYS A 58 -3.98 -6.16 10.40
CA LYS A 58 -2.65 -6.27 11.02
C LYS A 58 -2.14 -7.69 11.31
N ASP A 59 -3.06 -8.63 11.61
CA ASP A 59 -2.68 -9.98 12.07
C ASP A 59 -2.49 -10.98 10.92
N ASP A 60 -3.06 -10.69 9.74
CA ASP A 60 -3.10 -11.62 8.60
C ASP A 60 -2.45 -11.05 7.31
N TRP A 61 -2.10 -9.75 7.31
CA TRP A 61 -1.61 -9.07 6.12
C TRP A 61 -0.30 -8.32 6.37
N ILE A 62 0.54 -8.28 5.34
CA ILE A 62 1.62 -7.31 5.24
C ILE A 62 1.02 -6.04 4.63
N ILE A 63 1.21 -4.89 5.26
CA ILE A 63 0.64 -3.62 4.80
C ILE A 63 1.75 -2.66 4.39
N VAL A 64 1.65 -2.10 3.18
CA VAL A 64 2.63 -1.14 2.64
C VAL A 64 1.94 0.05 1.97
N GLY A 65 2.55 1.23 2.09
CA GLY A 65 2.06 2.45 1.46
C GLY A 65 2.60 2.64 0.04
N ILE A 66 1.79 3.26 -0.84
CA ILE A 66 2.09 3.51 -2.26
C ILE A 66 1.66 4.93 -2.63
N THR A 67 2.59 5.87 -2.80
CA THR A 67 2.23 7.29 -2.98
C THR A 67 3.00 7.99 -4.12
N ASN A 68 2.28 8.85 -4.87
CA ASN A 68 2.87 9.79 -5.81
C ASN A 68 3.27 11.07 -5.06
N GLN A 69 4.55 11.46 -5.09
CA GLN A 69 5.09 12.63 -4.37
C GLN A 69 5.65 13.68 -5.34
N GLY A 70 4.82 14.11 -6.30
CA GLY A 70 5.20 15.06 -7.34
C GLY A 70 5.62 16.45 -6.84
N GLY A 71 5.29 16.81 -5.60
CA GLY A 71 5.74 18.06 -4.97
C GLY A 71 7.26 18.18 -4.88
N VAL A 72 7.99 17.05 -4.91
CA VAL A 72 9.45 17.04 -4.99
C VAL A 72 9.94 17.55 -6.35
N ALA A 73 9.45 16.99 -7.46
CA ALA A 73 9.81 17.43 -8.80
C ALA A 73 9.32 18.84 -9.13
N ALA A 74 8.19 19.26 -8.55
CA ALA A 74 7.67 20.63 -8.67
C ALA A 74 8.44 21.67 -7.84
N GLY A 75 9.36 21.25 -6.97
CA GLY A 75 10.13 22.16 -6.11
C GLY A 75 9.36 22.70 -4.89
N HIS A 76 8.18 22.14 -4.57
CA HIS A 76 7.38 22.53 -3.42
C HIS A 76 7.88 21.94 -2.09
N LYS A 77 8.59 20.81 -2.13
CA LYS A 77 9.22 20.21 -0.95
C LYS A 77 10.55 19.54 -1.32
N SER A 78 11.47 19.47 -0.35
CA SER A 78 12.73 18.77 -0.55
C SER A 78 12.54 17.25 -0.53
N MET A 79 13.50 16.51 -1.11
CA MET A 79 13.53 15.04 -0.99
C MET A 79 13.61 14.60 0.48
N GLN A 80 14.38 15.32 1.31
CA GLN A 80 14.52 15.00 2.73
C GLN A 80 13.22 15.18 3.49
N ASP A 81 12.47 16.25 3.20
CA ASP A 81 11.16 16.48 3.83
C ASP A 81 10.14 15.44 3.36
N CYS A 82 10.17 15.06 2.09
CA CYS A 82 9.35 13.97 1.58
C CYS A 82 9.64 12.64 2.30
N ILE A 83 10.91 12.33 2.60
CA ILE A 83 11.29 11.13 3.37
C ILE A 83 10.77 11.23 4.81
N LYS A 84 11.00 12.36 5.48
CA LYS A 84 10.52 12.60 6.85
C LYS A 84 9.00 12.53 6.96
N GLU A 85 8.29 13.01 5.94
CA GLU A 85 6.83 12.91 5.85
C GLU A 85 6.39 11.45 5.85
N GLN A 86 7.03 10.60 5.02
CA GLN A 86 6.70 9.17 5.00
C GLN A 86 7.09 8.47 6.30
N GLN A 87 8.21 8.84 6.93
CA GLN A 87 8.58 8.30 8.24
C GLN A 87 7.56 8.67 9.32
N TYR A 88 7.07 9.92 9.33
CA TYR A 88 6.02 10.33 10.26
C TYR A 88 4.71 9.57 10.02
N THR A 89 4.37 9.24 8.76
CA THR A 89 3.23 8.36 8.48
C THR A 89 3.41 6.96 9.07
N LEU A 90 4.63 6.40 9.05
CA LEU A 90 4.93 5.12 9.70
C LEU A 90 4.84 5.20 11.25
N GLU A 91 4.95 6.39 11.83
CA GLU A 91 4.68 6.62 13.26
C GLU A 91 3.18 6.66 13.52
N LEU A 92 2.40 7.35 12.67
CA LEU A 92 0.93 7.43 12.77
C LEU A 92 0.25 6.07 12.54
N PHE A 93 0.81 5.23 11.68
CA PHE A 93 0.28 3.91 11.33
C PHE A 93 1.31 2.82 11.62
N PRO A 94 1.39 2.31 12.86
CA PRO A 94 2.27 1.20 13.25
C PRO A 94 2.14 -0.05 12.35
N GLU A 95 0.94 -0.27 11.81
CA GLU A 95 0.60 -1.40 10.94
C GLU A 95 1.30 -1.34 9.57
N LEU A 96 1.69 -0.14 9.11
CA LEU A 96 2.50 -0.01 7.89
C LEU A 96 3.92 -0.53 8.14
N ARG A 97 4.33 -1.47 7.29
CA ARG A 97 5.71 -2.00 7.30
C ARG A 97 6.69 -1.05 6.64
N GLU A 98 6.31 -0.50 5.50
CA GLU A 98 7.13 0.38 4.66
C GLU A 98 6.26 1.14 3.66
N ILE A 99 6.82 2.21 3.09
CA ILE A 99 6.16 3.06 2.09
C ILE A 99 7.04 3.14 0.85
N TYR A 100 6.45 2.98 -0.32
CA TYR A 100 7.05 3.30 -1.61
C TYR A 100 6.51 4.63 -2.10
N PHE A 101 7.40 5.50 -2.55
CA PHE A 101 7.00 6.76 -3.16
C PHE A 101 7.75 7.06 -4.45
N CYS A 102 7.04 7.68 -5.38
CA CYS A 102 7.58 8.18 -6.65
C CYS A 102 7.64 9.71 -6.62
N PRO A 103 8.84 10.33 -6.60
CA PRO A 103 8.99 11.78 -6.46
C PRO A 103 8.98 12.55 -7.79
N ASP A 104 9.10 11.86 -8.92
CA ASP A 104 9.22 12.47 -10.25
C ASP A 104 7.96 12.29 -11.11
N PHE A 105 7.84 13.10 -12.16
CA PHE A 105 6.69 13.06 -13.07
C PHE A 105 6.85 11.94 -14.11
N GLU A 106 8.08 11.62 -14.47
CA GLU A 106 8.42 10.59 -15.45
C GLU A 106 8.25 9.17 -14.90
N GLY A 107 8.20 9.01 -13.57
CA GLY A 107 8.12 7.72 -12.92
C GLY A 107 9.41 6.91 -12.97
N LYS A 108 10.57 7.56 -13.12
CA LYS A 108 11.90 6.94 -13.16
C LYS A 108 12.46 6.68 -11.77
N LYS A 109 12.00 7.42 -10.77
CA LYS A 109 12.49 7.31 -9.39
C LYS A 109 11.48 6.62 -8.49
N CYS A 110 11.98 5.74 -7.63
CA CYS A 110 11.21 5.12 -6.57
C CYS A 110 12.08 4.95 -5.34
N PHE A 111 11.56 5.37 -4.19
CA PHE A 111 12.20 5.22 -2.90
C PHE A 111 11.32 4.40 -1.99
N ARG A 112 11.93 3.52 -1.22
CA ARG A 112 11.29 2.74 -0.16
C ARG A 112 11.74 3.28 1.18
N VAL A 113 10.80 3.71 1.99
CA VAL A 113 11.01 4.25 3.33
C VAL A 113 10.52 3.24 4.36
N THR A 114 11.36 3.00 5.36
CA THR A 114 11.02 2.34 6.62
C THR A 114 11.19 3.36 7.74
N ARG A 115 10.83 3.00 8.97
CA ARG A 115 10.99 3.89 10.14
C ARG A 115 12.41 4.44 10.28
N HIS A 116 13.42 3.63 9.95
CA HIS A 116 14.83 3.98 10.22
C HIS A 116 15.70 4.08 8.97
N ASN A 117 15.22 3.63 7.81
CA ASN A 117 16.03 3.54 6.60
C ASN A 117 15.27 3.99 5.36
N VAL A 118 16.02 4.54 4.40
CA VAL A 118 15.55 4.85 3.04
C VAL A 118 16.39 4.07 2.04
N HIS A 119 15.73 3.53 1.01
CA HIS A 119 16.39 2.76 -0.05
C HIS A 119 15.96 3.30 -1.41
N ASN A 120 16.94 3.56 -2.26
CA ASN A 120 16.70 3.98 -3.64
C ASN A 120 16.51 2.74 -4.54
N HIS A 121 15.31 2.59 -5.09
CA HIS A 121 14.94 1.53 -6.03
C HIS A 121 14.77 2.07 -7.46
N SER A 122 15.41 3.18 -7.83
CA SER A 122 15.25 3.78 -9.16
C SER A 122 15.87 2.94 -10.29
N GLN A 123 16.84 2.08 -9.97
CA GLN A 123 17.56 1.23 -10.93
C GLN A 123 16.99 -0.18 -10.96
N THR A 124 15.75 -0.32 -11.44
CA THR A 124 15.15 -1.63 -11.72
C THR A 124 14.49 -1.62 -13.09
N LYS A 125 13.99 -2.79 -13.54
CA LYS A 125 13.20 -2.92 -14.77
C LYS A 125 11.92 -2.06 -14.80
N TRP A 126 11.49 -1.52 -13.65
CA TRP A 126 10.30 -0.67 -13.53
C TRP A 126 10.60 0.83 -13.59
N SER A 127 11.84 1.24 -13.88
CA SER A 127 12.13 2.67 -14.12
C SER A 127 11.29 3.19 -15.29
N GLY A 128 10.61 4.33 -15.08
CA GLY A 128 9.61 4.91 -15.99
C GLY A 128 8.18 4.43 -15.72
N GLN A 129 8.00 3.47 -14.81
CA GLN A 129 6.72 2.85 -14.46
C GLN A 129 6.27 3.13 -13.03
N TYR A 130 7.02 3.88 -12.22
CA TYR A 130 6.71 4.03 -10.80
C TYR A 130 5.54 4.95 -10.51
N ARG A 131 5.41 6.06 -11.25
CA ARG A 131 4.35 7.04 -11.00
C ARG A 131 3.00 6.47 -11.40
N LYS A 132 2.04 6.45 -10.47
CA LYS A 132 0.64 6.12 -10.77
C LYS A 132 0.13 7.10 -11.84
N PRO A 133 -0.60 6.65 -12.86
CA PRO A 133 -1.37 5.40 -12.90
C PRO A 133 -0.60 4.17 -13.44
N ARG A 134 0.72 4.24 -13.62
CA ARG A 134 1.54 3.06 -13.91
C ARG A 134 1.69 2.19 -12.65
N SER A 135 2.06 0.92 -12.83
CA SER A 135 2.00 -0.11 -11.79
C SER A 135 3.35 -0.46 -11.15
N GLY A 136 4.44 0.25 -11.48
CA GLY A 136 5.80 -0.11 -11.09
C GLY A 136 6.02 -0.17 -9.57
N MET A 137 5.39 0.72 -8.79
CA MET A 137 5.48 0.65 -7.31
C MET A 137 4.77 -0.59 -6.76
N LEU A 138 3.59 -0.95 -7.28
CA LEU A 138 2.84 -2.14 -6.87
C LEU A 138 3.64 -3.41 -7.21
N GLN A 139 4.21 -3.47 -8.42
CA GLN A 139 5.01 -4.62 -8.87
C GLN A 139 6.29 -4.79 -8.03
N LEU A 140 6.97 -3.68 -7.71
CA LEU A 140 8.13 -3.70 -6.82
C LEU A 140 7.76 -4.21 -5.41
N ALA A 141 6.66 -3.73 -4.84
CA ALA A 141 6.18 -4.16 -3.52
C ALA A 141 5.84 -5.66 -3.51
N MET A 142 5.06 -6.13 -4.49
CA MET A 142 4.69 -7.55 -4.62
C MET A 142 5.93 -8.45 -4.74
N VAL A 143 6.87 -8.13 -5.63
CA VAL A 143 8.10 -8.92 -5.79
C VAL A 143 8.92 -8.96 -4.51
N ARG A 144 9.02 -7.84 -3.79
CA ARG A 144 9.79 -7.79 -2.54
C ARG A 144 9.18 -8.64 -1.44
N HIS A 145 7.86 -8.64 -1.32
CA HIS A 145 7.15 -9.42 -0.29
C HIS A 145 6.82 -10.85 -0.73
N LYS A 146 7.14 -11.22 -1.97
CA LYS A 146 6.87 -12.54 -2.59
C LYS A 146 5.37 -12.80 -2.76
N HIS A 147 4.64 -11.77 -3.20
CA HIS A 147 3.22 -11.80 -3.46
C HIS A 147 2.92 -11.76 -4.96
N THR A 148 1.72 -12.20 -5.30
CA THR A 148 1.13 -12.16 -6.63
C THR A 148 -0.08 -11.23 -6.62
N PRO A 149 -0.61 -10.85 -7.79
CA PRO A 149 -1.81 -10.01 -7.81
C PRO A 149 -3.01 -10.67 -7.12
N THR A 150 -3.13 -12.00 -7.20
CA THR A 150 -4.24 -12.79 -6.63
C THR A 150 -4.23 -12.89 -5.10
N ASN A 151 -3.10 -12.64 -4.43
CA ASN A 151 -3.02 -12.59 -2.97
C ASN A 151 -2.69 -11.18 -2.45
N SER A 152 -3.02 -10.17 -3.26
CA SER A 152 -2.86 -8.76 -2.94
C SER A 152 -4.19 -8.01 -3.06
N LEU A 153 -4.30 -6.86 -2.39
CA LEU A 153 -5.39 -5.89 -2.53
C LEU A 153 -4.76 -4.50 -2.62
N TYR A 154 -5.27 -3.63 -3.50
CA TYR A 154 -4.91 -2.22 -3.52
C TYR A 154 -6.10 -1.34 -3.13
N VAL A 155 -5.89 -0.46 -2.14
CA VAL A 155 -6.87 0.54 -1.70
C VAL A 155 -6.39 1.94 -2.07
N GLY A 156 -7.27 2.77 -2.63
CA GLY A 156 -6.99 4.17 -2.95
C GLY A 156 -8.24 5.02 -3.15
N ASP A 157 -8.06 6.34 -3.24
CA ASP A 157 -9.13 7.33 -3.41
C ASP A 157 -9.21 7.92 -4.83
N ARG A 158 -8.19 7.69 -5.67
CA ARG A 158 -8.10 8.35 -6.99
C ARG A 158 -8.24 7.38 -8.16
N PRO A 159 -8.73 7.86 -9.33
CA PRO A 159 -8.73 7.08 -10.56
C PRO A 159 -7.34 6.59 -10.99
N GLU A 160 -6.25 7.26 -10.56
CA GLU A 160 -4.90 6.78 -10.85
C GLU A 160 -4.51 5.53 -10.04
N ASP A 161 -5.09 5.35 -8.86
CA ASP A 161 -4.88 4.16 -8.03
C ASP A 161 -5.55 2.95 -8.65
N GLU A 162 -6.83 3.10 -9.01
CA GLU A 162 -7.60 2.06 -9.70
C GLU A 162 -6.89 1.62 -10.99
N LYS A 163 -6.46 2.58 -11.82
CA LYS A 163 -5.74 2.30 -13.07
C LYS A 163 -4.39 1.62 -12.82
N ALA A 164 -3.70 1.95 -11.72
CA ALA A 164 -2.46 1.26 -11.34
C ALA A 164 -2.75 -0.18 -10.91
N ALA A 165 -3.82 -0.41 -10.14
CA ALA A 165 -4.29 -1.74 -9.75
C ALA A 165 -4.60 -2.61 -10.98
N GLN A 166 -5.40 -2.08 -11.92
CA GLN A 166 -5.76 -2.74 -13.16
C GLN A 166 -4.52 -3.13 -13.98
N ARG A 167 -3.54 -2.23 -14.14
CA ARG A 167 -2.27 -2.52 -14.82
C ARG A 167 -1.38 -3.52 -14.09
N ALA A 168 -1.58 -3.70 -12.79
CA ALA A 168 -0.89 -4.71 -11.99
C ALA A 168 -1.68 -6.02 -11.88
N TYR A 169 -2.91 -6.07 -12.43
CA TYR A 169 -3.89 -7.15 -12.21
C TYR A 169 -4.24 -7.37 -10.73
N VAL A 170 -4.04 -6.35 -9.89
CA VAL A 170 -4.33 -6.39 -8.46
C VAL A 170 -5.78 -5.98 -8.24
N PRO A 171 -6.58 -6.75 -7.47
CA PRO A 171 -7.90 -6.34 -7.06
C PRO A 171 -7.88 -4.96 -6.39
N PHE A 172 -8.87 -4.12 -6.69
CA PHE A 172 -8.96 -2.74 -6.20
C PHE A 172 -10.20 -2.53 -5.35
N GLN A 173 -10.08 -1.70 -4.33
CA GLN A 173 -11.19 -1.23 -3.52
C GLN A 173 -11.05 0.27 -3.25
N TRP A 174 -12.14 1.01 -3.40
CA TRP A 174 -12.15 2.44 -3.08
C TRP A 174 -12.03 2.66 -1.57
N ALA A 175 -11.32 3.71 -1.16
CA ALA A 175 -11.07 4.03 0.24
C ALA A 175 -12.36 4.15 1.09
N TRP A 176 -13.43 4.75 0.55
CA TRP A 176 -14.71 4.88 1.23
C TRP A 176 -15.45 3.53 1.38
N ASP A 177 -15.37 2.65 0.39
CA ASP A 177 -15.96 1.31 0.48
C ASP A 177 -15.18 0.45 1.48
N TRP A 178 -13.85 0.59 1.50
CA TRP A 178 -12.96 -0.12 2.41
C TRP A 178 -13.19 0.28 3.87
N THR A 179 -13.26 1.59 4.16
CA THR A 179 -13.58 2.09 5.50
C THR A 179 -15.02 1.75 5.92
N TYR A 180 -15.99 1.82 5.01
CA TYR A 180 -17.36 1.42 5.29
C TYR A 180 -17.48 -0.07 5.61
N ALA A 181 -16.91 -0.96 4.80
CA ALA A 181 -16.97 -2.41 5.02
C ALA A 181 -16.36 -2.79 6.38
N THR A 182 -15.17 -2.25 6.68
CA THR A 182 -14.49 -2.51 7.96
C THR A 182 -15.28 -1.98 9.17
N SER A 183 -15.98 -0.85 9.05
CA SER A 183 -16.88 -0.34 10.10
C SER A 183 -18.05 -1.28 10.42
N LYS A 184 -18.42 -2.16 9.47
CA LYS A 184 -19.45 -3.19 9.63
C LYS A 184 -18.90 -4.55 10.05
N GLY A 185 -17.58 -4.67 10.25
CA GLY A 185 -16.90 -5.93 10.50
C GLY A 185 -16.76 -6.82 9.26
N ASP A 186 -17.09 -6.30 8.07
CA ASP A 186 -16.93 -7.01 6.81
C ASP A 186 -15.56 -6.69 6.21
N ARG A 187 -14.71 -7.72 6.08
CA ARG A 187 -13.50 -7.64 5.25
C ARG A 187 -13.86 -8.16 3.87
N SER A 188 -14.80 -7.52 3.18
CA SER A 188 -15.22 -7.99 1.86
C SER A 188 -14.00 -7.98 0.95
N GLN A 189 -13.60 -9.16 0.49
CA GLN A 189 -12.72 -9.22 -0.67
C GLN A 189 -13.44 -8.49 -1.80
N PRO A 190 -12.74 -7.66 -2.59
CA PRO A 190 -13.38 -6.99 -3.72
C PRO A 190 -14.13 -8.05 -4.52
N HIS A 191 -15.42 -7.80 -4.74
CA HIS A 191 -16.25 -8.61 -5.61
C HIS A 191 -15.41 -8.89 -6.86
N ARG A 192 -15.20 -10.17 -7.20
CA ARG A 192 -14.59 -10.53 -8.48
C ARG A 192 -15.52 -9.98 -9.56
N SER A 193 -15.28 -8.74 -9.98
CA SER A 193 -15.78 -8.23 -11.24
C SER A 193 -15.11 -9.12 -12.27
N THR A 194 -15.90 -10.05 -12.81
CA THR A 194 -15.55 -10.90 -13.94
C THR A 194 -14.85 -10.01 -14.96
N ILE A 195 -13.55 -10.18 -15.09
CA ILE A 195 -12.80 -9.67 -16.24
C ILE A 195 -13.39 -10.44 -17.41
N THR A 196 -14.32 -9.81 -18.12
CA THR A 196 -14.73 -10.27 -19.44
C THR A 196 -13.48 -10.20 -20.31
N GLN A 197 -12.92 -11.36 -20.62
CA GLN A 197 -11.93 -11.48 -21.69
C GLN A 197 -12.62 -11.00 -22.98
N ILE A 198 -12.07 -9.95 -23.56
CA ILE A 198 -12.23 -9.57 -24.97
C ILE A 198 -10.83 -9.47 -25.57
#